data_AF-A0A6P1ZII1-F1
#
_entry.id   AF-A0A6P1ZII1-F1
#
_cell.length_a   1.000
_cell.length_b   1.000
_cell.length_c   1.000
_cell.angle_alpha   90.00
_cell.angle_beta   90.00
_cell.angle_gamma   90.00
#
_symmetry.space_group_name_H-M   'P 1'
#
loop_
_entity.id
_entity.type
_entity.pdbx_description
1 polymer ?
#
loop_
_entity_poly.entity_id
_entity_poly.type
_entity_poly.pdbx_seq_one_letter_code
_entity_poly.pdbx_strand_id
1 'polypeptide(L)'
;MKRMTRYWLRATALLAYCLLLWAAPVGAQADSLPVCPGGTVVETAPLPHGTAQKVTCPGTVREVYDHYRAAMQAAGYHLVVEAIEQERGGLAGTGANGGSISVTVSTADKGTSVVVDHTP
;
A
#
# COMPACT_ATOMS: atom_id res chain seq x y z
N MET A 1 30.74 -1.79 52.76
CA MET A 1 29.41 -1.60 52.15
C MET A 1 29.56 -0.89 50.79
N LYS A 2 29.77 -1.62 49.68
CA LYS A 2 29.91 -1.07 48.31
C LYS A 2 29.47 -2.10 47.26
N ARG A 3 28.20 -2.54 47.27
CA ARG A 3 27.71 -3.51 46.25
C ARG A 3 26.25 -3.34 45.79
N MET A 4 25.51 -2.31 46.21
CA MET A 4 24.08 -2.19 45.87
C MET A 4 23.73 -1.19 44.75
N THR A 5 24.68 -0.37 44.28
CA THR A 5 24.36 0.76 43.38
C THR A 5 24.47 0.45 41.88
N ARG A 6 24.81 -0.78 41.47
CA ARG A 6 25.02 -1.14 40.05
C ARG A 6 23.86 -1.89 39.39
N TYR A 7 22.90 -2.39 40.16
CA TYR A 7 21.76 -3.15 39.63
C TYR A 7 20.63 -2.25 39.12
N TRP A 8 20.50 -1.04 39.68
CA TRP A 8 19.43 -0.09 39.34
C TRP A 8 19.60 0.57 37.97
N LEU A 9 20.83 0.76 37.48
CA LEU A 9 21.08 1.33 36.14
C LEU A 9 20.85 0.34 34.99
N ARG A 10 20.91 -0.98 35.25
CA ARG A 10 20.72 -2.00 34.20
C ARG A 10 19.24 -2.32 33.97
N ALA A 11 18.42 -2.21 35.01
CA ALA A 11 16.98 -2.46 34.92
C ALA A 11 16.24 -1.38 34.12
N THR A 12 16.66 -0.11 34.25
CA THR A 12 16.06 1.01 33.50
C THR A 12 16.38 0.97 32.00
N ALA A 13 17.56 0.46 31.62
CA ALA A 13 17.93 0.30 30.20
C ALA A 13 17.10 -0.77 29.48
N LEU A 14 16.75 -1.86 30.16
CA LEU A 14 15.91 -2.94 29.61
C LEU A 14 14.45 -2.51 29.44
N LEU A 15 13.90 -1.76 30.39
CA LEU A 15 12.54 -1.20 30.29
C LEU A 15 12.41 -0.17 29.16
N ALA A 16 13.43 0.68 28.97
CA ALA A 16 13.45 1.62 27.85
C ALA A 16 13.54 0.91 26.48
N TYR A 17 14.28 -0.21 26.40
CA TYR A 17 14.40 -1.00 25.17
C TYR A 17 13.09 -1.73 24.81
N CYS A 18 12.35 -2.24 25.80
CA CYS A 18 11.01 -2.82 25.57
C CYS A 18 9.98 -1.77 25.10
N LEU A 19 10.04 -0.53 25.61
CA LEU A 19 9.17 0.57 25.17
C LEU A 19 9.52 1.06 23.76
N LEU A 20 10.81 1.01 23.36
CA LEU A 20 11.25 1.36 22.00
C LEU A 20 10.87 0.31 20.94
N LEU A 21 10.74 -0.97 21.33
CA LEU A 21 10.34 -2.05 20.42
C LEU A 21 8.83 -2.16 20.21
N TRP A 22 8.00 -1.56 21.06
CA TRP A 22 6.55 -1.68 20.97
C TRP A 22 5.89 -0.68 20.01
N ALA A 23 6.65 0.31 19.55
CA ALA A 23 6.23 1.26 18.52
C ALA A 23 6.80 0.90 17.15
N ALA A 24 7.02 -0.39 16.86
CA ALA A 24 7.03 -0.81 15.47
C ALA A 24 5.62 -0.52 14.94
N PRO A 25 5.44 0.40 13.97
CA PRO A 25 4.15 0.56 13.35
C PRO A 25 3.86 -0.79 12.69
N VAL A 26 2.97 -1.56 13.29
CA VAL A 26 2.28 -2.63 12.59
C VAL A 26 1.60 -1.88 11.45
N GLY A 27 2.19 -1.94 10.26
CA GLY A 27 1.73 -1.17 9.12
C GLY A 27 0.27 -1.49 8.92
N ALA A 28 -0.61 -0.58 9.32
CA ALA A 28 -2.01 -0.67 9.00
C ALA A 28 -2.07 -0.61 7.48
N GLN A 29 -2.36 -1.76 6.86
CA GLN A 29 -2.53 -1.83 5.41
C GLN A 29 -3.73 -0.96 5.08
N ALA A 30 -3.54 0.00 4.18
CA ALA A 30 -4.60 0.92 3.83
C ALA A 30 -5.70 0.18 3.05
N ASP A 31 -6.95 0.30 3.50
CA ASP A 31 -8.11 -0.30 2.83
C ASP A 31 -8.37 0.25 1.42
N SER A 32 -7.68 1.32 1.04
CA SER A 32 -7.77 1.95 -0.29
C SER A 32 -6.43 2.58 -0.69
N LEU A 33 -6.11 2.50 -1.98
CA LEU A 33 -4.93 3.17 -2.53
C LEU A 33 -5.24 4.65 -2.82
N PRO A 34 -4.28 5.57 -2.61
CA PRO A 34 -4.42 6.96 -3.00
C PRO A 34 -4.62 7.07 -4.52
N VAL A 35 -5.59 7.90 -4.90
CA VAL A 35 -5.85 8.27 -6.30
C VAL A 35 -4.64 9.02 -6.87
N CYS A 36 -4.34 8.77 -8.14
CA CYS A 36 -3.34 9.50 -8.92
C CYS A 36 -3.55 11.03 -8.87
N PRO A 37 -2.48 11.85 -8.92
CA PRO A 37 -2.60 13.31 -8.86
C PRO A 37 -3.53 13.86 -9.95
N GLY A 38 -4.55 14.61 -9.56
CA GLY A 38 -5.55 15.17 -10.48
C GLY A 38 -6.53 14.14 -11.07
N GLY A 39 -6.50 12.90 -10.61
CA GLY A 39 -7.46 11.87 -11.01
C GLY A 39 -8.79 11.95 -10.26
N THR A 40 -9.80 11.34 -10.86
CA THR A 40 -11.18 11.33 -10.32
C THR A 40 -11.72 9.91 -10.35
N VAL A 41 -12.32 9.48 -9.23
CA VAL A 41 -13.09 8.22 -9.18
C VAL A 41 -14.37 8.41 -9.98
N VAL A 42 -14.54 7.59 -11.01
CA VAL A 42 -15.71 7.62 -11.90
C VAL A 42 -16.76 6.64 -11.42
N GLU A 43 -16.33 5.50 -10.90
CA GLU A 43 -17.23 4.42 -10.49
C GLU A 43 -16.62 3.65 -9.31
N THR A 44 -17.49 3.16 -8.44
CA THR A 44 -17.13 2.23 -7.37
C THR A 44 -18.17 1.14 -7.33
N ALA A 45 -17.74 -0.10 -7.51
CA ALA A 45 -18.60 -1.26 -7.53
C ALA A 45 -18.23 -2.22 -6.38
N PRO A 46 -19.20 -2.72 -5.60
CA PRO A 46 -18.94 -3.74 -4.60
C PRO A 46 -18.61 -5.08 -5.28
N LEU A 47 -17.61 -5.79 -4.77
CA LEU A 47 -17.29 -7.18 -5.12
C LEU A 47 -17.68 -8.10 -3.94
N PRO A 48 -17.92 -9.41 -4.17
CA PRO A 48 -18.35 -10.33 -3.11
C PRO A 48 -17.46 -10.32 -1.85
N HIS A 49 -16.18 -10.04 -2.03
CA HIS A 49 -15.19 -9.96 -0.96
C HIS A 49 -14.39 -8.67 -1.07
N GLY A 50 -14.94 -7.56 -1.56
CA GLY A 50 -14.07 -6.44 -1.91
C GLY A 50 -14.74 -5.24 -2.54
N THR A 51 -13.91 -4.37 -3.12
CA THR A 51 -14.37 -3.21 -3.90
C THR A 51 -13.53 -3.05 -5.16
N ALA A 52 -14.20 -2.77 -6.27
CA ALA A 52 -13.60 -2.31 -7.51
C ALA A 52 -13.78 -0.80 -7.64
N GLN A 53 -12.73 -0.06 -7.93
CA GLN A 53 -12.79 1.37 -8.22
C GLN A 53 -12.27 1.66 -9.62
N LYS A 54 -13.08 2.39 -10.42
CA LYS A 54 -12.65 2.92 -11.71
C LYS A 54 -12.26 4.38 -11.56
N VAL A 55 -11.03 4.70 -11.91
CA VAL A 55 -10.45 6.04 -11.78
C VAL A 55 -10.00 6.52 -13.16
N THR A 56 -10.27 7.79 -13.48
CA THR A 56 -9.64 8.46 -14.62
C THR A 56 -8.49 9.31 -14.12
N CYS A 57 -7.29 9.06 -14.63
CA CYS A 57 -6.06 9.76 -14.31
C CYS A 57 -5.60 10.61 -15.51
N PRO A 58 -5.12 11.84 -15.27
CA PRO A 58 -4.31 12.53 -16.28
C PRO A 58 -2.94 11.85 -16.42
N GLY A 59 -2.29 12.04 -17.57
CA GLY A 59 -0.95 11.52 -17.84
C GLY A 59 -0.91 10.19 -18.57
N THR A 60 0.30 9.70 -18.78
CA THR A 60 0.61 8.47 -19.51
C THR A 60 0.38 7.23 -18.65
N VAL A 61 0.19 6.08 -19.30
CA VAL A 61 0.11 4.76 -18.63
C VAL A 61 1.31 4.53 -17.71
N ARG A 62 2.52 4.93 -18.13
CA ARG A 62 3.74 4.79 -17.34
C ARG A 62 3.70 5.58 -16.03
N GLU A 63 3.33 6.85 -16.09
CA GLU A 63 3.27 7.71 -14.90
C GLU A 63 2.22 7.20 -13.91
N VAL A 64 1.06 6.81 -14.42
CA VAL A 64 -0.03 6.28 -13.60
C VAL A 64 0.34 4.92 -13.00
N TYR A 65 0.97 4.04 -13.77
CA TYR A 65 1.49 2.77 -13.28
C TYR A 65 2.51 2.97 -12.15
N ASP A 66 3.46 3.88 -12.32
CA ASP A 66 4.49 4.15 -11.31
C ASP A 66 3.91 4.71 -10.01
N HIS A 67 2.87 5.55 -10.11
CA HIS A 67 2.10 6.01 -8.95
C HIS A 67 1.48 4.84 -8.19
N TYR A 68 0.73 3.95 -8.85
CA TYR A 68 0.05 2.84 -8.17
C TYR A 68 1.02 1.78 -7.66
N ARG A 69 2.14 1.54 -8.36
CA ARG A 69 3.23 0.68 -7.88
C ARG A 69 3.77 1.21 -6.54
N ALA A 70 4.11 2.49 -6.48
CA ALA A 70 4.61 3.12 -5.26
C ALA A 70 3.56 3.11 -4.14
N ALA A 71 2.29 3.36 -4.47
CA ALA A 71 1.19 3.34 -3.53
C ALA A 71 0.98 1.95 -2.89
N MET A 72 1.00 0.88 -3.69
CA MET A 72 0.89 -0.50 -3.21
C MET A 72 2.05 -0.87 -2.28
N GLN A 73 3.28 -0.50 -2.64
CA GLN A 73 4.45 -0.73 -1.80
C GLN A 73 4.38 0.04 -0.48
N ALA A 74 3.98 1.32 -0.51
CA ALA A 74 3.79 2.13 0.69
C ALA A 74 2.68 1.61 1.60
N ALA A 75 1.64 0.98 1.02
CA ALA A 75 0.56 0.34 1.76
C ALA A 75 0.93 -1.06 2.32
N GLY A 76 2.13 -1.55 2.02
CA GLY A 76 2.65 -2.81 2.57
C GLY A 76 2.30 -4.06 1.77
N TYR A 77 1.78 -3.92 0.53
CA TYR A 77 1.55 -5.06 -0.35
C TYR A 77 2.88 -5.56 -0.94
N HIS A 78 3.06 -6.87 -0.91
CA HIS A 78 4.12 -7.54 -1.65
C HIS A 78 3.69 -7.72 -3.11
N LEU A 79 4.32 -6.99 -4.03
CA LEU A 79 4.03 -7.11 -5.46
C LEU A 79 4.45 -8.48 -6.00
N VAL A 80 3.51 -9.21 -6.59
CA VAL A 80 3.71 -10.55 -7.17
C VAL A 80 3.55 -10.57 -8.68
N VAL A 81 2.84 -9.59 -9.24
CA VAL A 81 2.72 -9.40 -10.69
C VAL A 81 3.04 -7.95 -11.01
N GLU A 82 3.91 -7.76 -11.99
CA GLU A 82 4.26 -6.47 -12.55
C GLU A 82 4.39 -6.60 -14.07
N ALA A 83 3.53 -5.91 -14.82
CA ALA A 83 3.60 -5.86 -16.28
C ALA A 83 3.29 -4.45 -16.77
N ILE A 84 4.06 -3.97 -17.75
CA ILE A 84 3.80 -2.68 -18.38
C ILE A 84 4.15 -2.71 -19.86
N GLU A 85 3.25 -2.15 -20.65
CA GLU A 85 3.35 -1.91 -22.08
C GLU A 85 3.00 -0.44 -22.36
N GLN A 86 3.11 -0.02 -23.63
CA GLN A 86 2.90 1.37 -24.02
C GLN A 86 1.49 1.89 -23.68
N GLU A 87 0.46 1.04 -23.80
CA GLU A 87 -0.94 1.44 -23.65
C GLU A 87 -1.67 0.75 -22.49
N ARG A 88 -0.98 -0.14 -21.76
CA ARG A 88 -1.57 -0.87 -20.63
C ARG A 88 -0.53 -1.29 -19.60
N GLY A 89 -0.97 -1.50 -18.37
CA GLY A 89 -0.16 -2.01 -17.28
C GLY A 89 -1.00 -2.79 -16.28
N GLY A 90 -0.34 -3.69 -15.55
CA GLY A 90 -0.95 -4.53 -14.53
C GLY A 90 -0.04 -4.67 -13.32
N LEU A 91 -0.61 -4.50 -12.14
CA LEU A 91 0.01 -4.77 -10.86
C LEU A 91 -0.89 -5.73 -10.08
N ALA A 92 -0.31 -6.71 -9.41
CA ALA A 92 -1.00 -7.46 -8.37
C ALA A 92 -0.09 -7.63 -7.17
N GLY A 93 -0.66 -7.51 -5.97
CA GLY A 93 0.06 -7.66 -4.72
C GLY A 93 -0.74 -8.42 -3.68
N THR A 94 -0.03 -9.03 -2.74
CA THR A 94 -0.61 -9.73 -1.59
C THR A 94 -0.27 -8.98 -0.30
N GLY A 95 -1.26 -8.84 0.57
CA GLY A 95 -1.14 -8.24 1.88
C GLY A 95 -0.68 -9.25 2.94
N ALA A 96 -0.11 -8.77 4.04
CA ALA A 96 0.35 -9.60 5.15
C ALA A 96 -0.79 -10.33 5.87
N ASN A 97 -2.03 -9.85 5.72
CA ASN A 97 -3.26 -10.43 6.24
C ASN A 97 -3.87 -11.51 5.31
N GLY A 98 -3.24 -11.79 4.16
CA GLY A 98 -3.78 -12.71 3.15
C GLY A 98 -4.68 -12.05 2.11
N GLY A 99 -4.95 -10.75 2.26
CA GLY A 99 -5.66 -9.96 1.25
C GLY A 99 -4.87 -9.83 -0.05
N SER A 100 -5.55 -9.44 -1.11
CA SER A 100 -4.96 -9.20 -2.42
C SER A 100 -5.49 -7.91 -3.02
N ILE A 101 -4.65 -7.28 -3.85
CA ILE A 101 -5.03 -6.10 -4.61
C ILE A 101 -4.51 -6.22 -6.03
N SER A 102 -5.34 -5.88 -7.00
CA SER A 102 -4.92 -5.74 -8.40
C SER A 102 -5.22 -4.34 -8.92
N VAL A 103 -4.29 -3.81 -9.70
CA VAL A 103 -4.44 -2.53 -10.39
C VAL A 103 -4.22 -2.77 -11.87
N THR A 104 -5.25 -2.50 -12.68
CA THR A 104 -5.16 -2.50 -14.14
C THR A 104 -5.15 -1.06 -14.62
N VAL A 105 -4.18 -0.71 -15.44
CA VAL A 105 -3.99 0.63 -16.03
C VAL A 105 -4.13 0.50 -17.55
N SER A 106 -4.93 1.33 -18.19
CA SER A 106 -5.09 1.33 -19.64
C SER A 106 -5.37 2.72 -20.19
N THR A 107 -5.07 2.96 -21.47
CA THR A 107 -5.51 4.19 -22.15
C THR A 107 -7.04 4.30 -22.20
N ALA A 108 -7.53 5.54 -22.19
CA ALA A 108 -8.95 5.88 -22.31
C ALA A 108 -9.11 7.24 -23.04
N ASP A 109 -10.32 7.54 -23.53
CA ASP A 109 -10.59 8.72 -24.36
C ASP A 109 -10.17 10.07 -23.74
N LYS A 110 -10.15 10.15 -22.40
CA LYS A 110 -9.83 11.39 -21.64
C LYS A 110 -8.60 11.26 -20.75
N GLY A 111 -7.73 10.28 -20.99
CA GLY A 111 -6.52 10.05 -20.19
C GLY A 111 -6.24 8.57 -19.99
N THR A 112 -5.89 8.19 -18.76
CA THR A 112 -5.62 6.81 -18.38
C THR A 112 -6.73 6.30 -17.46
N SER A 113 -7.36 5.19 -17.81
CA SER A 113 -8.32 4.49 -16.94
C SER A 113 -7.57 3.54 -16.03
N VAL A 114 -7.98 3.50 -14.77
CA VAL A 114 -7.44 2.59 -13.76
C VAL A 114 -8.59 1.83 -13.13
N VAL A 115 -8.45 0.52 -13.01
CA VAL A 115 -9.33 -0.33 -12.22
C VAL A 115 -8.54 -0.89 -11.05
N VAL A 116 -8.99 -0.60 -9.83
CA VAL A 116 -8.38 -1.09 -8.59
C VAL A 116 -9.35 -2.05 -7.93
N ASP A 117 -8.98 -3.33 -7.84
CA ASP A 117 -9.76 -4.35 -7.17
C ASP A 117 -9.05 -4.76 -5.87
N HIS A 118 -9.73 -4.59 -4.74
CA HIS A 118 -9.21 -4.95 -3.43
C HIS A 118 -10.05 -6.07 -2.81
N THR A 119 -9.39 -7.11 -2.32
CA THR A 119 -9.97 -8.25 -1.59
C THR A 119 -9.25 -8.38 -0.24
N PRO A 120 -9.91 -8.18 0.92
CA PRO A 120 -9.28 -8.24 2.24
C PRO A 120 -8.71 -9.61 2.65
#